data_AF-A0AAW3IYI6-F1
#
_entry.id   AF-A0AAW3IYI6-F1
#
_cell.length_a   1.000
_cell.length_b   1.000
_cell.length_c   1.000
_cell.angle_alpha   90.00
_cell.angle_beta   90.00
_cell.angle_gamma   90.00
#
_symmetry.space_group_name_H-M   'P 1'
#
loop_
_entity.id
_entity.type
_entity.pdbx_description
1 polymer ?
#
loop_
_entity_poly.entity_id
_entity_poly.type
_entity_poly.pdbx_seq_one_letter_code
_entity_poly.pdbx_strand_id
1 'polypeptide(L)'
;MNTIKFSLVGAAVVVALFGCNSDSNTITTTTPVTLSVSDAPIDDVSEVVITYSKVAFLPLDGGSPQIFEVYKTDEAGNYVDENGDPIPDGEDPLPLSVNLLNYQGSDVQELVEDEVIPSGNYKLCVFANDGDHPDYPSYVIDEATGNQIPLTVKGDGACPQGVGKEPNSGVLFFNNTFAVNPDNNEFVVEFDLRRGLKDGTGQNEGYSIQRTSVTLINTVTTGEIQGDVAAQTYADCEIDTSSANGYAHAVYLYEGSVAKEDMGPFAGEDGKATPIAAANVVPDMEQVNYEYEFGFVEPGTYSVGYTCTANDDSEEGIVAGETFSIYQATSGLTVSAGADTDANF
;
A
#
# COMPACT_ATOMS: atom_id res chain seq x y z
N MET A 1 -1.80 -6.15 -32.30
CA MET A 1 -1.98 -5.22 -33.44
C MET A 1 -2.83 -4.06 -32.94
N ASN A 2 -2.17 -3.05 -32.38
CA ASN A 2 -2.82 -1.92 -31.73
C ASN A 2 -3.31 -0.90 -32.77
N THR A 3 -4.63 -0.80 -32.90
CA THR A 3 -5.29 0.33 -33.57
C THR A 3 -5.43 1.49 -32.59
N ILE A 4 -4.53 2.46 -32.72
CA ILE A 4 -4.62 3.78 -32.10
C ILE A 4 -5.81 4.52 -32.73
N LYS A 5 -6.81 4.90 -31.92
CA LYS A 5 -7.91 5.77 -32.34
C LYS A 5 -7.59 7.21 -31.93
N PHE A 6 -7.24 8.05 -32.90
CA PHE A 6 -7.21 9.50 -32.73
C PHE A 6 -8.65 10.03 -32.72
N SER A 7 -9.14 10.47 -31.56
CA SER A 7 -10.34 11.31 -31.47
C SER A 7 -9.94 12.78 -31.36
N LEU A 8 -10.25 13.51 -32.42
CA LEU A 8 -10.19 14.96 -32.54
C LEU A 8 -11.32 15.57 -31.70
N VAL A 9 -11.00 16.34 -30.65
CA VAL A 9 -11.94 17.27 -30.02
C VAL A 9 -11.35 18.66 -30.10
N GLY A 10 -11.85 19.43 -31.07
CA GLY A 10 -11.67 20.88 -31.12
C GLY A 10 -12.86 21.55 -30.44
N ALA A 11 -12.64 22.19 -29.30
CA ALA A 11 -13.57 23.15 -28.72
C ALA A 11 -12.79 24.38 -28.25
N ALA A 12 -12.84 25.45 -29.05
CA ALA A 12 -12.32 26.76 -28.66
C ALA A 12 -13.30 27.42 -27.70
N VAL A 13 -12.94 27.49 -26.41
CA VAL A 13 -13.67 28.27 -25.40
C VAL A 13 -13.15 29.70 -25.42
N VAL A 14 -14.03 30.64 -25.72
CA VAL A 14 -13.77 32.08 -25.64
C VAL A 14 -13.90 32.52 -24.17
N VAL A 15 -12.78 32.85 -23.53
CA VAL A 15 -12.77 33.46 -22.20
C VAL A 15 -13.12 34.94 -22.33
N ALA A 16 -14.31 35.32 -21.88
CA ALA A 16 -14.68 36.71 -21.67
C ALA A 16 -14.05 37.21 -20.36
N LEU A 17 -13.10 38.14 -20.48
CA LEU A 17 -12.57 38.91 -19.36
C LEU A 17 -13.67 39.83 -18.80
N PHE A 18 -14.15 39.53 -17.59
CA PHE A 18 -14.86 40.50 -16.74
C PHE A 18 -13.90 41.07 -15.70
N GLY A 19 -13.92 42.40 -15.57
CA GLY A 19 -13.00 43.17 -14.74
C GLY A 19 -13.41 43.33 -13.28
N CYS A 20 -12.38 43.42 -12.44
CA CYS A 20 -12.18 44.20 -11.23
C CYS A 20 -13.39 44.47 -10.29
N ASN A 21 -13.39 43.82 -9.12
CA ASN A 21 -13.80 44.43 -7.87
C ASN A 21 -12.95 43.91 -6.70
N SER A 22 -12.62 44.82 -5.79
CA SER A 22 -11.75 44.68 -4.62
C SER A 22 -12.29 43.68 -3.60
N ASP A 23 -11.58 42.56 -3.42
CA ASP A 23 -11.33 41.93 -2.13
C ASP A 23 -10.04 41.12 -2.29
N SER A 24 -9.20 41.08 -1.25
CA SER A 24 -7.98 40.26 -1.24
C SER A 24 -8.36 38.78 -1.14
N ASN A 25 -8.95 38.23 -2.19
CA ASN A 25 -9.16 36.81 -2.37
C ASN A 25 -7.83 36.22 -2.83
N THR A 26 -7.13 35.57 -1.91
CA THR A 26 -6.20 34.50 -2.29
C THR A 26 -7.01 33.51 -3.13
N ILE A 27 -6.76 33.48 -4.44
CA ILE A 27 -7.31 32.43 -5.30
C ILE A 27 -6.68 31.13 -4.81
N THR A 28 -7.44 30.33 -4.08
CA THR A 28 -7.08 28.95 -3.78
C THR A 28 -7.23 28.17 -5.08
N THR A 29 -6.12 27.84 -5.72
CA THR A 29 -6.12 26.90 -6.84
C THR A 29 -6.59 25.55 -6.32
N THR A 30 -7.45 24.86 -7.06
CA THR A 30 -7.89 23.50 -6.73
C THR A 30 -7.39 22.53 -7.80
N THR A 31 -7.25 21.26 -7.43
CA THR A 31 -6.70 20.21 -8.29
C THR A 31 -7.33 18.88 -7.89
N PRO A 32 -7.54 17.93 -8.83
CA PRO A 32 -7.91 16.57 -8.47
C PRO A 32 -6.80 15.89 -7.69
N VAL A 33 -7.20 14.97 -6.81
CA VAL A 33 -6.34 14.09 -6.02
C VAL A 33 -6.95 12.70 -5.98
N THR A 34 -6.12 11.70 -6.21
CA THR A 34 -6.46 10.29 -6.03
C THR A 34 -5.64 9.73 -4.88
N LEU A 35 -6.31 9.01 -3.98
CA LEU A 35 -5.68 8.25 -2.89
C LEU A 35 -6.07 6.79 -3.01
N SER A 36 -5.07 5.92 -3.08
CA SER A 36 -5.25 4.48 -3.21
C SER A 36 -4.54 3.73 -2.07
N VAL A 37 -4.78 2.43 -1.99
CA VAL A 37 -4.08 1.49 -1.11
C VAL A 37 -3.47 0.36 -1.92
N SER A 38 -2.33 -0.13 -1.46
CA SER A 38 -1.61 -1.29 -2.02
C SER A 38 -0.83 -1.99 -0.91
N ASP A 39 -0.21 -3.13 -1.22
CA ASP A 39 0.44 -3.99 -0.26
C ASP A 39 1.67 -4.76 -0.77
N ALA A 40 2.61 -4.96 0.16
CA ALA A 40 3.61 -6.01 0.16
C ALA A 40 3.13 -7.22 1.01
N PRO A 41 2.68 -8.31 0.35
CA PRO A 41 1.96 -9.43 0.97
C PRO A 41 2.77 -10.26 1.98
N ILE A 42 2.05 -11.11 2.73
CA ILE A 42 2.57 -12.06 3.73
C ILE A 42 2.06 -13.48 3.44
N ASP A 43 2.83 -14.50 3.83
CA ASP A 43 2.63 -15.89 3.36
C ASP A 43 1.66 -16.71 4.22
N ASP A 44 1.50 -16.40 5.51
CA ASP A 44 0.74 -17.25 6.45
C ASP A 44 -0.79 -16.99 6.44
N VAL A 45 -1.26 -16.12 5.54
CA VAL A 45 -2.66 -15.68 5.49
C VAL A 45 -3.16 -15.67 4.05
N SER A 46 -4.44 -16.01 3.87
CA SER A 46 -5.07 -16.07 2.55
C SER A 46 -5.86 -14.81 2.20
N GLU A 47 -6.26 -14.00 3.19
CA GLU A 47 -6.87 -12.69 2.99
C GLU A 47 -6.50 -11.74 4.12
N VAL A 48 -6.30 -10.46 3.80
CA VAL A 48 -6.18 -9.36 4.77
C VAL A 48 -7.12 -8.25 4.35
N VAL A 49 -8.31 -8.24 4.96
CA VAL A 49 -9.40 -7.35 4.59
C VAL A 49 -9.49 -6.16 5.53
N ILE A 50 -9.29 -4.96 4.98
CA ILE A 50 -9.49 -3.70 5.69
C ILE A 50 -10.74 -3.04 5.15
N THR A 51 -11.66 -2.68 6.06
CA THR A 51 -12.85 -1.89 5.72
C THR A 51 -12.59 -0.42 6.03
N TYR A 52 -12.62 0.42 5.01
CA TYR A 52 -12.42 1.86 5.13
C TYR A 52 -13.74 2.59 5.30
N SER A 53 -13.75 3.63 6.15
CA SER A 53 -14.94 4.46 6.38
C SER A 53 -14.78 5.84 5.77
N LYS A 54 -13.67 6.52 6.05
CA LYS A 54 -13.40 7.85 5.50
C LYS A 54 -11.92 8.20 5.45
N VAL A 55 -11.61 9.19 4.63
CA VAL A 55 -10.29 9.79 4.48
C VAL A 55 -10.40 11.29 4.77
N ALA A 56 -9.42 11.85 5.48
CA ALA A 56 -9.36 13.28 5.76
C ALA A 56 -8.00 13.88 5.41
N PHE A 57 -7.99 14.79 4.44
CA PHE A 57 -6.86 15.66 4.11
C PHE A 57 -6.87 16.88 5.03
N LEU A 58 -5.80 17.05 5.79
CA LEU A 58 -5.66 18.07 6.83
C LEU A 58 -4.78 19.22 6.34
N PRO A 59 -5.34 20.36 5.88
CA PRO A 59 -4.55 21.46 5.37
C PRO A 59 -3.67 22.06 6.46
N LEU A 60 -2.44 22.43 6.11
CA LEU A 60 -1.51 23.14 6.99
C LEU A 60 -1.47 24.64 6.74
N ASP A 61 -1.84 25.07 5.53
CA ASP A 61 -1.82 26.47 5.10
C ASP A 61 -3.10 27.24 5.50
N GLY A 62 -3.90 26.65 6.40
CA GLY A 62 -5.21 27.15 6.82
C GLY A 62 -6.37 26.59 5.98
N GLY A 63 -7.58 26.62 6.54
CA GLY A 63 -8.77 26.01 5.94
C GLY A 63 -9.38 24.93 6.81
N SER A 64 -10.48 24.34 6.35
CA SER A 64 -11.12 23.19 6.99
C SER A 64 -10.58 21.88 6.40
N PRO A 65 -10.51 20.78 7.17
CA PRO A 65 -10.22 19.46 6.63
C PRO A 65 -11.12 19.10 5.45
N GLN A 66 -10.54 18.47 4.41
CA GLN A 66 -11.31 17.89 3.30
C GLN A 66 -11.56 16.42 3.67
N ILE A 67 -12.83 16.05 3.83
CA ILE A 67 -13.25 14.73 4.32
C ILE A 67 -14.04 14.05 3.22
N PHE A 68 -13.65 12.81 2.90
CA PHE A 68 -14.25 11.96 1.89
C PHE A 68 -14.69 10.66 2.54
N GLU A 69 -15.97 10.33 2.45
CA GLU A 69 -16.45 9.01 2.86
C GLU A 69 -16.07 7.99 1.80
N VAL A 70 -15.67 6.79 2.23
CA VAL A 70 -15.17 5.73 1.34
C VAL A 70 -16.21 4.62 1.26
N TYR A 71 -16.84 4.51 0.11
CA TYR A 71 -17.91 3.55 -0.15
C TYR A 71 -17.60 2.69 -1.37
N LYS A 72 -18.24 1.53 -1.44
CA LYS A 72 -18.16 0.64 -2.59
C LYS A 72 -18.98 1.20 -3.75
N THR A 73 -18.34 1.36 -4.92
CA THR A 73 -18.96 1.84 -6.15
C THR A 73 -18.69 0.91 -7.34
N ASP A 74 -19.47 1.04 -8.40
CA ASP A 74 -19.15 0.48 -9.72
C ASP A 74 -18.16 1.38 -10.50
N GLU A 75 -17.74 0.93 -11.69
CA GLU A 75 -16.86 1.69 -12.61
C GLU A 75 -17.44 3.05 -13.05
N ALA A 76 -18.74 3.28 -12.84
CA ALA A 76 -19.41 4.53 -13.16
C ALA A 76 -19.63 5.43 -11.94
N GLY A 77 -19.11 5.04 -10.76
CA GLY A 77 -19.21 5.78 -9.51
C GLY A 77 -20.57 5.66 -8.81
N ASN A 78 -21.43 4.71 -9.20
CA ASN A 78 -22.70 4.47 -8.51
C ASN A 78 -22.46 3.57 -7.30
N TYR A 79 -23.12 3.85 -6.18
CA TYR A 79 -23.07 2.97 -5.01
C TYR A 79 -23.69 1.60 -5.34
N VAL A 80 -23.03 0.54 -4.88
CA VAL A 80 -23.44 -0.85 -5.14
C VAL A 80 -23.55 -1.66 -3.86
N ASP A 81 -24.34 -2.73 -3.93
CA ASP A 81 -24.48 -3.70 -2.86
C ASP A 81 -23.29 -4.70 -2.80
N GLU A 82 -23.42 -5.72 -1.94
CA GLU A 82 -22.40 -6.76 -1.78
C GLU A 82 -22.15 -7.54 -3.09
N ASN A 83 -23.18 -7.67 -3.94
CA ASN A 83 -23.14 -8.38 -5.21
C ASN A 83 -22.65 -7.50 -6.37
N GLY A 84 -22.49 -6.18 -6.15
CA GLY A 84 -22.11 -5.22 -7.18
C GLY A 84 -23.31 -4.67 -7.96
N ASP A 85 -24.54 -4.89 -7.48
CA ASP A 85 -25.74 -4.31 -8.09
C ASP A 85 -25.96 -2.88 -7.55
N PRO A 86 -26.32 -1.90 -8.40
CA PRO A 86 -26.58 -0.53 -7.95
C PRO A 86 -27.69 -0.47 -6.90
N ILE A 87 -27.44 0.25 -5.79
CA ILE A 87 -28.43 0.42 -4.74
C ILE A 87 -29.44 1.53 -5.09
N PRO A 88 -30.70 1.44 -4.63
CA PRO A 88 -31.68 2.50 -4.81
C PRO A 88 -31.31 3.82 -4.11
N ASP A 89 -31.73 4.94 -4.68
CA ASP A 89 -31.57 6.26 -4.06
C ASP A 89 -32.12 6.28 -2.62
N GLY A 90 -31.27 6.65 -1.66
CA GLY A 90 -31.63 6.82 -0.25
C GLY A 90 -31.44 5.58 0.62
N GLU A 91 -30.92 4.47 0.08
CA GLU A 91 -30.34 3.41 0.89
C GLU A 91 -28.92 3.79 1.35
N ASP A 92 -28.51 3.27 2.51
CA ASP A 92 -27.19 3.55 3.07
C ASP A 92 -26.11 2.84 2.24
N PRO A 93 -25.07 3.54 1.76
CA PRO A 93 -24.01 2.94 0.97
C PRO A 93 -23.15 1.99 1.80
N LEU A 94 -22.61 0.96 1.16
CA LEU A 94 -21.70 0.01 1.80
C LEU A 94 -20.29 0.61 1.91
N PRO A 95 -19.64 0.53 3.09
CA PRO A 95 -18.22 0.82 3.20
C PRO A 95 -17.37 -0.02 2.24
N LEU A 96 -16.25 0.52 1.80
CA LEU A 96 -15.33 -0.23 0.94
C LEU A 96 -14.46 -1.17 1.79
N SER A 97 -14.63 -2.49 1.59
CA SER A 97 -13.73 -3.52 2.12
C SER A 97 -12.74 -3.94 1.04
N VAL A 98 -11.45 -3.87 1.35
CA VAL A 98 -10.35 -4.17 0.43
C VAL A 98 -9.55 -5.33 0.97
N ASN A 99 -9.45 -6.44 0.23
CA ASN A 99 -8.44 -7.46 0.48
C ASN A 99 -7.10 -6.95 -0.06
N LEU A 100 -6.19 -6.56 0.84
CA LEU A 100 -4.89 -6.00 0.48
C LEU A 100 -4.04 -6.95 -0.37
N LEU A 101 -4.15 -8.25 -0.15
CA LEU A 101 -3.39 -9.25 -0.91
C LEU A 101 -3.73 -9.29 -2.41
N ASN A 102 -4.82 -8.64 -2.83
CA ASN A 102 -5.17 -8.52 -4.25
C ASN A 102 -4.46 -7.36 -4.98
N TYR A 103 -3.74 -6.51 -4.25
CA TYR A 103 -3.14 -5.28 -4.79
C TYR A 103 -1.67 -5.23 -4.39
N GLN A 104 -0.84 -5.96 -5.12
CA GLN A 104 0.60 -6.10 -4.86
C GLN A 104 1.42 -5.41 -5.95
N GLY A 105 2.66 -5.06 -5.64
CA GLY A 105 3.54 -4.41 -6.62
C GLY A 105 3.02 -3.01 -6.95
N SER A 106 2.72 -2.73 -8.22
CA SER A 106 2.11 -1.47 -8.66
C SER A 106 0.58 -1.48 -8.70
N ASP A 107 -0.07 -2.61 -8.42
CA ASP A 107 -1.53 -2.70 -8.36
C ASP A 107 -2.10 -1.95 -7.15
N VAL A 108 -3.22 -1.25 -7.34
CA VAL A 108 -3.82 -0.38 -6.33
C VAL A 108 -5.34 -0.47 -6.29
N GLN A 109 -5.92 -0.23 -5.12
CA GLN A 109 -7.35 0.05 -4.95
C GLN A 109 -7.56 1.50 -4.56
N GLU A 110 -8.33 2.24 -5.36
CA GLU A 110 -8.68 3.62 -5.04
C GLU A 110 -9.63 3.69 -3.84
N LEU A 111 -9.32 4.58 -2.90
CA LEU A 111 -10.20 4.96 -1.78
C LEU A 111 -10.91 6.29 -2.07
N VAL A 112 -10.22 7.19 -2.77
CA VAL A 112 -10.70 8.50 -3.19
C VAL A 112 -10.23 8.70 -4.63
N GLU A 113 -11.15 8.95 -5.56
CA GLU A 113 -10.86 9.07 -6.99
C GLU A 113 -11.15 10.51 -7.46
N ASP A 114 -10.14 11.17 -8.05
CA ASP A 114 -10.25 12.46 -8.75
C ASP A 114 -10.95 13.61 -7.96
N GLU A 115 -10.88 13.57 -6.62
CA GLU A 115 -11.55 14.54 -5.77
C GLU A 115 -10.83 15.90 -5.79
N VAL A 116 -11.60 16.97 -6.02
CA VAL A 116 -11.05 18.30 -6.24
C VAL A 116 -10.86 19.03 -4.91
N ILE A 117 -9.60 19.16 -4.47
CA ILE A 117 -9.23 19.88 -3.24
C ILE A 117 -8.30 21.07 -3.51
N PRO A 118 -8.21 22.04 -2.59
CA PRO A 118 -7.25 23.14 -2.71
C PRO A 118 -5.80 22.65 -2.78
N SER A 119 -4.98 23.25 -3.64
CA SER A 119 -3.53 23.04 -3.62
C SER A 119 -2.93 23.57 -2.32
N GLY A 120 -1.93 22.89 -1.79
CA GLY A 120 -1.29 23.25 -0.52
C GLY A 120 -0.61 22.07 0.16
N ASN A 121 -0.15 22.30 1.39
CA ASN A 121 0.48 21.26 2.21
C ASN A 121 -0.54 20.58 3.12
N TYR A 122 -0.48 19.26 3.18
CA TYR A 122 -1.44 18.43 3.91
C TYR A 122 -0.76 17.41 4.82
N LYS A 123 -1.53 16.95 5.81
CA LYS A 123 -1.37 15.65 6.48
C LYS A 123 -2.60 14.81 6.17
N LEU A 124 -2.54 13.51 6.44
CA LEU A 124 -3.62 12.58 6.08
C LEU A 124 -4.08 11.76 7.30
N CYS A 125 -5.39 11.57 7.43
CA CYS A 125 -5.97 10.52 8.26
C CYS A 125 -6.75 9.55 7.36
N VAL A 126 -6.47 8.26 7.48
CA VAL A 126 -7.28 7.20 6.87
C VAL A 126 -7.94 6.42 8.00
N PHE A 127 -9.27 6.34 7.97
CA PHE A 127 -10.06 5.64 8.98
C PHE A 127 -10.41 4.25 8.46
N ALA A 128 -10.21 3.26 9.32
CA ALA A 128 -10.53 1.87 9.05
C ALA A 128 -11.31 1.29 10.23
N ASN A 129 -12.31 0.48 9.96
CA ASN A 129 -13.08 -0.21 10.99
C ASN A 129 -12.18 -1.25 11.67
N ASP A 130 -12.24 -1.33 13.00
CA ASP A 130 -11.56 -2.38 13.74
C ASP A 130 -12.32 -3.72 13.63
N GLY A 131 -11.65 -4.82 13.95
CA GLY A 131 -12.25 -6.15 13.90
C GLY A 131 -13.40 -6.39 14.89
N ASP A 132 -13.65 -5.48 15.83
CA ASP A 132 -14.81 -5.48 16.73
C ASP A 132 -15.95 -4.56 16.26
N HIS A 133 -15.81 -3.94 15.09
CA HIS A 133 -16.86 -3.12 14.49
C HIS A 133 -18.13 -3.99 14.24
N PRO A 134 -19.33 -3.50 14.61
CA PRO A 134 -20.54 -4.33 14.67
C PRO A 134 -21.03 -4.83 13.31
N ASP A 135 -20.92 -4.00 12.27
CA ASP A 135 -21.52 -4.27 10.96
C ASP A 135 -20.47 -4.70 9.92
N TYR A 136 -19.38 -3.92 9.79
CA TYR A 136 -18.32 -4.17 8.80
C TYR A 136 -16.92 -4.22 9.42
N PRO A 137 -16.57 -5.31 10.13
CA PRO A 137 -15.25 -5.46 10.75
C PRO A 137 -14.14 -5.71 9.73
N SER A 138 -12.93 -5.23 10.03
CA SER A 138 -11.72 -5.68 9.33
C SER A 138 -11.26 -7.04 9.88
N TYR A 139 -10.68 -7.89 9.03
CA TYR A 139 -10.29 -9.25 9.40
C TYR A 139 -9.15 -9.82 8.57
N VAL A 140 -8.59 -10.92 9.04
CA VAL A 140 -7.63 -11.77 8.34
C VAL A 140 -8.25 -13.17 8.20
N ILE A 141 -8.02 -13.84 7.08
CA ILE A 141 -8.30 -15.27 6.93
C ILE A 141 -7.00 -16.06 7.03
N ASP A 142 -6.87 -16.84 8.09
CA ASP A 142 -5.72 -17.74 8.30
C ASP A 142 -5.66 -18.81 7.20
N GLU A 143 -4.51 -18.98 6.55
CA GLU A 143 -4.38 -19.89 5.41
C GLU A 143 -4.57 -21.37 5.83
N ALA A 144 -3.99 -21.76 6.98
CA ALA A 144 -3.98 -23.14 7.43
C ALA A 144 -5.36 -23.65 7.90
N THR A 145 -6.15 -22.77 8.52
CA THR A 145 -7.42 -23.12 9.17
C THR A 145 -8.64 -22.57 8.45
N GLY A 146 -8.49 -21.55 7.61
CA GLY A 146 -9.59 -20.80 6.98
C GLY A 146 -10.41 -19.99 7.99
N ASN A 147 -9.91 -19.80 9.21
CA ASN A 147 -10.62 -19.05 10.24
C ASN A 147 -10.53 -17.55 9.97
N GLN A 148 -11.66 -16.87 10.13
CA GLN A 148 -11.70 -15.42 10.18
C GLN A 148 -11.28 -14.92 11.57
N ILE A 149 -10.23 -14.10 11.59
CA ILE A 149 -9.63 -13.54 12.80
C ILE A 149 -9.75 -12.02 12.75
N PRO A 150 -10.22 -11.34 13.83
CA PRO A 150 -10.37 -9.89 13.86
C PRO A 150 -9.05 -9.17 13.55
N LEU A 151 -9.11 -8.08 12.78
CA LEU A 151 -7.95 -7.21 12.48
C LEU A 151 -8.16 -5.82 13.09
N THR A 152 -7.26 -5.38 13.95
CA THR A 152 -7.27 -4.04 14.55
C THR A 152 -6.27 -3.12 13.85
N VAL A 153 -6.76 -1.98 13.36
CA VAL A 153 -5.91 -0.90 12.86
C VAL A 153 -5.63 0.03 14.04
N LYS A 154 -4.45 -0.09 14.65
CA LYS A 154 -4.16 0.62 15.91
C LYS A 154 -4.34 2.14 15.79
N GLY A 155 -5.16 2.72 16.67
CA GLY A 155 -5.33 4.16 16.84
C GLY A 155 -6.55 4.46 17.71
N ASP A 156 -6.60 5.61 18.39
CA ASP A 156 -7.74 5.96 19.27
C ASP A 156 -9.01 6.36 18.48
N GLY A 157 -9.11 6.02 17.20
CA GLY A 157 -10.19 6.46 16.29
C GLY A 157 -10.22 7.95 16.02
N ALA A 158 -9.24 8.73 16.50
CA ALA A 158 -9.28 10.19 16.54
C ALA A 158 -8.33 10.83 15.53
N CYS A 159 -8.84 11.79 14.76
CA CYS A 159 -8.06 12.62 13.85
C CYS A 159 -8.09 14.11 14.28
N PRO A 160 -6.96 14.84 14.20
CA PRO A 160 -6.88 16.24 14.62
C PRO A 160 -7.67 17.19 13.71
N GLN A 161 -7.53 18.50 13.96
CA GLN A 161 -8.17 19.58 13.19
C GLN A 161 -9.71 19.53 13.12
N GLY A 162 -10.35 18.90 14.10
CA GLY A 162 -11.82 18.88 14.20
C GLY A 162 -12.52 17.83 13.34
N VAL A 163 -11.76 16.92 12.71
CA VAL A 163 -12.32 15.75 12.00
C VAL A 163 -13.08 14.82 12.95
N GLY A 164 -12.65 14.75 14.21
CA GLY A 164 -13.36 14.06 15.27
C GLY A 164 -12.85 12.64 15.50
N LYS A 165 -13.73 11.80 16.05
CA LYS A 165 -13.45 10.42 16.40
C LYS A 165 -14.54 9.50 15.88
N GLU A 166 -14.14 8.36 15.32
CA GLU A 166 -15.05 7.27 14.97
C GLU A 166 -14.99 6.15 16.03
N PRO A 167 -16.14 5.59 16.45
CA PRO A 167 -16.17 4.43 17.33
C PRO A 167 -15.76 3.15 16.58
N ASN A 168 -15.17 2.18 17.30
CA ASN A 168 -14.75 0.87 16.78
C ASN A 168 -13.95 0.99 15.46
N SER A 169 -13.09 1.99 15.39
CA SER A 169 -12.30 2.33 14.21
C SER A 169 -10.89 2.73 14.62
N GLY A 170 -9.94 2.26 13.83
CA GLY A 170 -8.57 2.71 13.78
C GLY A 170 -8.38 3.98 12.96
N VAL A 171 -7.24 4.65 13.17
CA VAL A 171 -6.79 5.77 12.32
C VAL A 171 -5.32 5.64 11.98
N LEU A 172 -5.03 5.49 10.69
CA LEU A 172 -3.70 5.66 10.12
C LEU A 172 -3.48 7.16 9.90
N PHE A 173 -2.78 7.79 10.84
CA PHE A 173 -2.44 9.21 10.74
C PHE A 173 -1.04 9.38 10.12
N PHE A 174 -0.93 10.03 8.97
CA PHE A 174 0.35 10.34 8.33
C PHE A 174 0.80 11.74 8.76
N ASN A 175 1.76 11.77 9.69
CA ASN A 175 2.20 13.02 10.32
C ASN A 175 3.21 13.80 9.46
N ASN A 176 3.82 13.15 8.47
CA ASN A 176 4.68 13.79 7.49
C ASN A 176 3.85 14.67 6.58
N THR A 177 4.42 15.82 6.19
CA THR A 177 3.76 16.76 5.30
C THR A 177 3.96 16.32 3.86
N PHE A 178 2.90 16.32 3.06
CA PHE A 178 2.96 16.14 1.62
C PHE A 178 2.28 17.31 0.92
N ALA A 179 2.65 17.55 -0.33
CA ALA A 179 2.15 18.66 -1.13
C ALA A 179 1.13 18.17 -2.16
N VAL A 180 0.00 18.86 -2.23
CA VAL A 180 -0.99 18.75 -3.30
C VAL A 180 -0.74 19.89 -4.28
N ASN A 181 -0.24 19.54 -5.47
CA ASN A 181 0.27 20.44 -6.50
C ASN A 181 -0.73 20.57 -7.68
N PRO A 182 -0.61 21.57 -8.55
CA PRO A 182 -1.56 21.76 -9.66
C PRO A 182 -1.53 20.71 -10.78
N ASP A 183 -0.50 19.84 -10.84
CA ASP A 183 -0.21 19.06 -12.05
C ASP A 183 -0.60 17.57 -11.91
N ASN A 184 -0.08 16.85 -10.91
CA ASN A 184 -0.47 15.46 -10.63
C ASN A 184 -0.33 15.08 -9.14
N ASN A 185 -1.36 14.45 -8.58
CA ASN A 185 -1.50 14.12 -7.16
C ASN A 185 -2.10 12.71 -6.97
N GLU A 186 -1.31 11.72 -7.33
CA GLU A 186 -1.62 10.32 -7.12
C GLU A 186 -0.84 9.85 -5.89
N PHE A 187 -1.57 9.44 -4.85
CA PHE A 187 -0.97 8.95 -3.61
C PHE A 187 -1.40 7.52 -3.34
N VAL A 188 -0.47 6.73 -2.81
CA VAL A 188 -0.73 5.36 -2.38
C VAL A 188 -0.38 5.23 -0.91
N VAL A 189 -1.30 4.67 -0.13
CA VAL A 189 -1.03 4.16 1.21
C VAL A 189 -0.55 2.73 1.06
N GLU A 190 0.77 2.59 1.10
CA GLU A 190 1.47 1.33 0.93
C GLU A 190 1.57 0.60 2.27
N PHE A 191 0.98 -0.59 2.34
CA PHE A 191 1.14 -1.49 3.45
C PHE A 191 2.31 -2.44 3.18
N ASP A 192 3.14 -2.68 4.19
CA ASP A 192 4.11 -3.77 4.18
C ASP A 192 3.62 -4.79 5.19
N LEU A 193 2.71 -5.68 4.77
CA LEU A 193 2.08 -6.64 5.67
C LEU A 193 3.06 -7.67 6.19
N ARG A 194 4.05 -8.11 5.41
CA ARG A 194 5.11 -9.02 5.92
C ARG A 194 5.83 -8.42 7.12
N ARG A 195 6.16 -7.13 7.05
CA ARG A 195 6.79 -6.42 8.18
C ARG A 195 5.78 -6.12 9.30
N GLY A 196 4.58 -5.73 8.91
CA GLY A 196 3.62 -4.96 9.72
C GLY A 196 2.44 -5.67 10.34
N LEU A 197 2.04 -6.81 9.78
CA LEU A 197 0.92 -7.59 10.28
C LEU A 197 1.39 -8.41 11.47
N LYS A 198 0.78 -8.19 12.63
CA LYS A 198 1.13 -8.88 13.88
C LYS A 198 -0.02 -9.70 14.40
N ASP A 199 0.21 -10.99 14.61
CA ASP A 199 -0.70 -11.82 15.38
C ASP A 199 -0.61 -11.47 16.87
N GLY A 200 -1.74 -11.19 17.49
CA GLY A 200 -1.83 -10.89 18.90
C GLY A 200 -1.55 -12.15 19.73
N THR A 201 -0.53 -12.09 20.59
CA THR A 201 -0.07 -13.24 21.41
C THR A 201 -1.08 -13.77 22.46
N GLY A 202 -2.32 -13.27 22.48
CA GLY A 202 -3.41 -13.71 23.34
C GLY A 202 -4.60 -14.28 22.55
N GLN A 203 -5.27 -15.31 23.08
CA GLN A 203 -6.37 -16.05 22.43
C GLN A 203 -7.60 -15.22 21.97
N ASN A 204 -7.61 -13.90 22.11
CA ASN A 204 -8.67 -13.01 21.64
C ASN A 204 -8.16 -11.65 21.12
N GLU A 205 -6.84 -11.48 20.92
CA GLU A 205 -6.28 -10.18 20.52
C GLU A 205 -6.30 -9.94 19.00
N GLY A 206 -6.51 -11.00 18.21
CA GLY A 206 -6.60 -10.93 16.75
C GLY A 206 -5.30 -10.40 16.11
N TYR A 207 -5.37 -10.07 14.83
CA TYR A 207 -4.27 -9.42 14.13
C TYR A 207 -4.26 -7.90 14.38
N SER A 208 -3.10 -7.27 14.22
CA SER A 208 -3.00 -5.81 14.20
C SER A 208 -2.02 -5.32 13.16
N ILE A 209 -2.30 -4.14 12.59
CA ILE A 209 -1.36 -3.44 11.71
C ILE A 209 -0.45 -2.53 12.54
N GLN A 210 0.85 -2.68 12.36
CA GLN A 210 1.83 -1.73 12.89
C GLN A 210 1.89 -0.47 12.03
N ARG A 211 1.91 0.70 12.68
CA ARG A 211 1.95 1.97 11.93
C ARG A 211 3.29 2.25 11.26
N THR A 212 4.36 1.57 11.69
CA THR A 212 5.70 1.68 11.12
C THR A 212 5.83 1.00 9.76
N SER A 213 4.90 0.11 9.43
CA SER A 213 4.86 -0.63 8.16
C SER A 213 3.89 -0.05 7.15
N VAL A 214 3.38 1.17 7.38
CA VAL A 214 2.45 1.82 6.45
C VAL A 214 3.01 3.17 6.04
N THR A 215 3.16 3.39 4.74
CA THR A 215 3.78 4.59 4.18
C THR A 215 2.82 5.28 3.22
N LEU A 216 2.86 6.62 3.19
CA LEU A 216 2.16 7.39 2.17
C LEU A 216 3.18 7.78 1.10
N ILE A 217 2.93 7.36 -0.14
CA ILE A 217 3.84 7.54 -1.27
C ILE A 217 3.15 8.39 -2.35
N ASN A 218 3.92 9.21 -3.05
CA ASN A 218 3.45 9.93 -4.23
C ASN A 218 3.99 9.24 -5.49
N THR A 219 3.12 8.57 -6.23
CA THR A 219 3.48 7.65 -7.33
C THR A 219 4.18 8.38 -8.48
N VAL A 220 3.88 9.67 -8.67
CA VAL A 220 4.43 10.47 -9.78
C VAL A 220 5.91 10.77 -9.60
N THR A 221 6.44 10.54 -8.41
CA THR A 221 7.84 10.77 -8.05
C THR A 221 8.65 9.50 -7.91
N THR A 222 8.02 8.33 -8.05
CA THR A 222 8.63 7.03 -7.82
C THR A 222 8.87 6.27 -9.12
N GLY A 223 9.76 5.28 -9.08
CA GLY A 223 9.91 4.26 -10.11
C GLY A 223 9.60 2.89 -9.53
N GLU A 224 10.02 1.85 -10.25
CA GLU A 224 9.73 0.46 -9.90
C GLU A 224 11.00 -0.38 -9.93
N ILE A 225 11.04 -1.44 -9.12
CA ILE A 225 12.02 -2.51 -9.24
C ILE A 225 11.25 -3.82 -9.45
N GLN A 226 11.56 -4.53 -10.52
CA GLN A 226 10.90 -5.78 -10.86
C GLN A 226 11.92 -6.82 -11.32
N GLY A 227 11.52 -8.08 -11.37
CA GLY A 227 12.33 -9.08 -12.03
C GLY A 227 11.78 -10.49 -11.96
N ASP A 228 12.41 -11.35 -12.73
CA ASP A 228 12.15 -12.79 -12.74
C ASP A 228 13.04 -13.52 -11.73
N VAL A 229 12.48 -14.52 -11.07
CA VAL A 229 13.20 -15.59 -10.39
C VAL A 229 13.06 -16.86 -11.23
N ALA A 230 14.17 -17.35 -11.77
CA ALA A 230 14.18 -18.57 -12.57
C ALA A 230 13.70 -19.77 -11.72
N ALA A 231 12.90 -20.66 -12.31
CA ALA A 231 12.39 -21.84 -11.61
C ALA A 231 13.50 -22.74 -11.02
N GLN A 232 14.68 -22.77 -11.64
CA GLN A 232 15.84 -23.47 -11.09
C GLN A 232 16.38 -22.78 -9.83
N THR A 233 16.52 -21.45 -9.84
CA THR A 233 16.92 -20.65 -8.67
C THR A 233 15.90 -20.82 -7.53
N TYR A 234 14.61 -20.87 -7.87
CA TYR A 234 13.54 -21.18 -6.92
C TYR A 234 13.76 -22.52 -6.23
N ALA A 235 13.89 -23.60 -7.01
CA ALA A 235 14.07 -24.96 -6.49
C ALA A 235 15.40 -25.15 -5.75
N ASP A 236 16.50 -24.58 -6.26
CA ASP A 236 17.82 -24.72 -5.64
C ASP A 236 17.87 -24.03 -4.27
N CYS A 237 17.13 -22.93 -4.07
CA CYS A 237 17.03 -22.30 -2.76
C CYS A 237 16.49 -23.26 -1.69
N GLU A 238 15.39 -23.96 -1.99
CA GLU A 238 14.80 -24.94 -1.07
C GLU A 238 15.73 -26.15 -0.84
N ILE A 239 16.46 -26.60 -1.87
CA ILE A 239 17.38 -27.73 -1.76
C ILE A 239 18.59 -27.38 -0.89
N ASP A 240 19.13 -26.18 -1.07
CA ASP A 240 20.34 -25.72 -0.40
C ASP A 240 20.08 -25.20 1.02
N THR A 241 18.82 -24.88 1.35
CA THR A 241 18.43 -24.27 2.63
C THR A 241 17.52 -25.21 3.41
N SER A 242 17.91 -25.60 4.62
CA SER A 242 17.03 -26.40 5.48
C SER A 242 15.97 -25.54 6.14
N SER A 243 14.71 -25.99 6.13
CA SER A 243 13.61 -25.39 6.90
C SER A 243 12.83 -26.48 7.64
N ALA A 244 12.38 -26.20 8.87
CA ALA A 244 11.47 -27.08 9.61
C ALA A 244 9.99 -26.65 9.59
N ASN A 245 9.69 -25.43 9.12
CA ASN A 245 8.35 -24.85 9.05
C ASN A 245 7.86 -24.57 7.61
N GLY A 246 8.65 -24.91 6.59
CA GLY A 246 8.32 -24.68 5.18
C GLY A 246 9.09 -23.51 4.56
N TYR A 247 8.84 -23.25 3.29
CA TYR A 247 9.53 -22.19 2.55
C TYR A 247 8.53 -21.13 2.14
N ALA A 248 8.97 -19.88 2.21
CA ALA A 248 8.29 -18.75 1.61
C ALA A 248 9.29 -17.91 0.84
N HIS A 249 8.93 -17.61 -0.41
CA HIS A 249 9.82 -17.01 -1.37
C HIS A 249 9.51 -15.53 -1.50
N ALA A 250 10.53 -14.71 -1.27
CA ALA A 250 10.41 -13.27 -1.32
C ALA A 250 11.71 -12.64 -1.80
N VAL A 251 11.59 -11.40 -2.26
CA VAL A 251 12.72 -10.51 -2.48
C VAL A 251 12.65 -9.40 -1.44
N TYR A 252 13.80 -9.06 -0.86
CA TYR A 252 13.94 -8.04 0.18
C TYR A 252 14.66 -6.83 -0.41
N LEU A 253 14.10 -5.64 -0.22
CA LEU A 253 14.64 -4.38 -0.71
C LEU A 253 15.50 -3.71 0.37
N TYR A 254 16.71 -3.31 0.01
CA TYR A 254 17.66 -2.61 0.88
C TYR A 254 18.05 -1.27 0.28
N GLU A 255 18.12 -0.23 1.10
CA GLU A 255 18.61 1.08 0.69
C GLU A 255 20.14 1.05 0.47
N GLY A 256 20.60 1.64 -0.63
CA GLY A 256 22.01 1.73 -1.00
C GLY A 256 22.56 0.48 -1.67
N SER A 257 23.88 0.47 -1.89
CA SER A 257 24.59 -0.68 -2.47
C SER A 257 25.09 -1.61 -1.36
N VAL A 258 24.20 -2.47 -0.87
CA VAL A 258 24.49 -3.49 0.16
C VAL A 258 25.01 -4.77 -0.47
N ALA A 259 26.12 -5.32 0.03
CA ALA A 259 26.63 -6.63 -0.37
C ALA A 259 25.79 -7.77 0.23
N LYS A 260 25.73 -8.94 -0.43
CA LYS A 260 24.88 -10.07 0.00
C LYS A 260 25.12 -10.47 1.45
N GLU A 261 26.37 -10.56 1.88
CA GLU A 261 26.77 -10.95 3.23
C GLU A 261 26.34 -9.94 4.32
N ASP A 262 26.10 -8.69 3.92
CA ASP A 262 25.69 -7.59 4.80
C ASP A 262 24.17 -7.39 4.79
N MET A 263 23.41 -8.19 4.03
CA MET A 263 21.94 -8.15 4.02
C MET A 263 21.38 -8.93 5.21
N GLY A 264 20.69 -8.24 6.10
CA GLY A 264 20.07 -8.79 7.31
C GLY A 264 18.55 -8.92 7.21
N PRO A 265 17.91 -9.46 8.26
CA PRO A 265 16.46 -9.57 8.38
C PRO A 265 15.78 -8.26 8.81
N PHE A 266 14.44 -8.19 8.72
CA PHE A 266 13.60 -7.14 9.32
C PHE A 266 13.78 -7.05 10.83
N ALA A 267 14.01 -8.19 11.50
CA ALA A 267 14.36 -8.24 12.92
C ALA A 267 15.60 -7.40 13.29
N GLY A 268 16.43 -7.07 12.29
CA GLY A 268 17.73 -6.43 12.46
C GLY A 268 18.79 -7.42 12.93
N GLU A 269 20.03 -7.19 12.49
CA GLU A 269 21.19 -7.97 12.92
C GLU A 269 22.41 -7.05 13.01
N ASP A 270 23.18 -7.18 14.09
CA ASP A 270 24.33 -6.32 14.34
C ASP A 270 25.33 -6.34 13.18
N GLY A 271 25.55 -5.18 12.56
CA GLY A 271 26.49 -5.01 11.45
C GLY A 271 25.91 -5.32 10.07
N LYS A 272 24.62 -5.68 9.96
CA LYS A 272 23.93 -5.87 8.69
C LYS A 272 22.93 -4.74 8.40
N ALA A 273 22.64 -4.53 7.13
CA ALA A 273 21.57 -3.65 6.69
C ALA A 273 20.21 -4.32 6.94
N THR A 274 19.24 -3.54 7.38
CA THR A 274 17.85 -3.97 7.52
C THR A 274 17.09 -3.66 6.23
N PRO A 275 16.26 -4.58 5.72
CA PRO A 275 15.41 -4.33 4.57
C PRO A 275 14.38 -3.24 4.89
N ILE A 276 13.97 -2.49 3.87
CA ILE A 276 12.95 -1.44 3.98
C ILE A 276 11.57 -1.89 3.51
N ALA A 277 11.52 -2.95 2.69
CA ALA A 277 10.32 -3.58 2.15
C ALA A 277 10.64 -5.01 1.68
N ALA A 278 9.62 -5.82 1.45
CA ALA A 278 9.74 -7.13 0.81
C ALA A 278 8.61 -7.34 -0.21
N ALA A 279 8.88 -8.10 -1.26
CA ALA A 279 7.92 -8.46 -2.30
C ALA A 279 7.81 -9.99 -2.39
N ASN A 280 6.61 -10.51 -2.61
CA ASN A 280 6.44 -11.94 -2.85
C ASN A 280 7.01 -12.34 -4.20
N VAL A 281 7.50 -13.58 -4.25
CA VAL A 281 7.85 -14.24 -5.49
C VAL A 281 6.66 -15.11 -5.88
N VAL A 282 5.90 -14.67 -6.88
CA VAL A 282 4.67 -15.32 -7.33
C VAL A 282 4.87 -15.99 -8.69
N PRO A 283 4.10 -17.04 -9.03
CA PRO A 283 4.20 -17.67 -10.35
C PRO A 283 3.83 -16.69 -11.45
N ASP A 284 4.69 -16.54 -12.46
CA ASP A 284 4.35 -15.81 -13.67
C ASP A 284 3.34 -16.65 -14.47
N MET A 285 2.18 -16.07 -14.77
CA MET A 285 1.07 -16.75 -15.46
C MET A 285 1.31 -16.95 -16.97
N GLU A 286 2.28 -16.25 -17.56
CA GLU A 286 2.64 -16.30 -18.98
C GLU A 286 3.95 -17.06 -19.24
N GLN A 287 4.84 -17.16 -18.25
CA GLN A 287 6.13 -17.84 -18.36
C GLN A 287 6.23 -19.09 -17.45
N VAL A 288 7.38 -19.75 -17.46
CA VAL A 288 7.68 -20.90 -16.56
C VAL A 288 8.57 -20.44 -15.39
N ASN A 289 8.57 -19.13 -15.12
CA ASN A 289 9.36 -18.51 -14.06
C ASN A 289 8.42 -17.98 -12.97
N TYR A 290 9.03 -17.37 -11.97
CA TYR A 290 8.34 -16.58 -10.96
C TYR A 290 8.73 -15.12 -11.13
N GLU A 291 7.90 -14.21 -10.67
CA GLU A 291 8.12 -12.78 -10.74
C GLU A 291 7.97 -12.13 -9.36
N TYR A 292 8.55 -10.95 -9.22
CA TYR A 292 8.36 -10.08 -8.07
C TYR A 292 8.40 -8.62 -8.52
N GLU A 293 7.75 -7.77 -7.75
CA GLU A 293 7.68 -6.34 -8.03
C GLU A 293 7.68 -5.54 -6.73
N PHE A 294 8.45 -4.45 -6.73
CA PHE A 294 8.33 -3.35 -5.80
C PHE A 294 7.77 -2.15 -6.55
N GLY A 295 6.50 -1.85 -6.29
CA GLY A 295 5.89 -0.59 -6.69
C GLY A 295 6.46 0.58 -5.90
N PHE A 296 6.31 1.77 -6.48
CA PHE A 296 6.43 3.04 -5.76
C PHE A 296 7.77 3.27 -5.03
N VAL A 297 8.88 2.85 -5.63
CA VAL A 297 10.23 3.03 -5.06
C VAL A 297 10.75 4.44 -5.34
N GLU A 298 11.17 5.15 -4.30
CA GLU A 298 11.75 6.49 -4.47
C GLU A 298 13.04 6.45 -5.32
N PRO A 299 13.36 7.52 -6.08
CA PRO A 299 14.59 7.58 -6.85
C PRO A 299 15.83 7.51 -5.95
N GLY A 300 16.72 6.56 -6.24
CA GLY A 300 17.84 6.27 -5.35
C GLY A 300 18.69 5.11 -5.83
N THR A 301 19.61 4.69 -4.96
CA THR A 301 20.40 3.47 -5.16
C THR A 301 19.90 2.40 -4.21
N TYR A 302 19.71 1.18 -4.70
CA TYR A 302 19.15 0.08 -3.93
C TYR A 302 19.88 -1.24 -4.20
N SER A 303 19.64 -2.21 -3.33
CA SER A 303 19.96 -3.62 -3.53
C SER A 303 18.73 -4.46 -3.25
N VAL A 304 18.65 -5.61 -3.91
CA VAL A 304 17.62 -6.62 -3.69
C VAL A 304 18.24 -7.96 -3.33
N GLY A 305 17.64 -8.66 -2.38
CA GLY A 305 18.07 -9.98 -1.92
C GLY A 305 16.91 -10.98 -2.01
N TYR A 306 17.07 -12.02 -2.82
CA TYR A 306 16.12 -13.12 -2.93
C TYR A 306 16.34 -14.17 -1.84
N THR A 307 15.27 -14.64 -1.20
CA THR A 307 15.26 -15.65 -0.14
C THR A 307 14.07 -16.62 -0.27
N CYS A 308 14.23 -17.85 0.20
CA CYS A 308 13.16 -18.83 0.41
C CYS A 308 12.84 -19.08 1.90
N THR A 309 13.45 -18.32 2.80
CA THR A 309 13.24 -18.38 4.26
C THR A 309 12.48 -17.14 4.76
N ALA A 310 11.61 -16.55 3.92
CA ALA A 310 10.94 -15.30 4.27
C ALA A 310 9.96 -15.47 5.45
N ASN A 311 9.37 -16.66 5.58
CA ASN A 311 8.47 -17.07 6.67
C ASN A 311 9.17 -17.18 8.03
N ASP A 312 10.51 -17.14 8.06
CA ASP A 312 11.28 -17.19 9.29
C ASP A 312 11.56 -15.80 9.87
N ASP A 313 11.28 -14.73 9.15
CA ASP A 313 11.64 -13.36 9.51
C ASP A 313 10.42 -12.45 9.73
N SER A 314 10.55 -11.56 10.71
CA SER A 314 9.60 -10.48 11.00
C SER A 314 10.30 -9.38 11.82
N GLU A 315 9.70 -8.20 11.97
CA GLU A 315 10.23 -7.19 12.90
C GLU A 315 10.34 -7.67 14.37
N GLU A 316 9.59 -8.71 14.77
CA GLU A 316 9.61 -9.19 16.15
C GLU A 316 10.79 -10.12 16.44
N GLY A 317 11.43 -10.63 15.38
CA GLY A 317 12.51 -11.60 15.48
C GLY A 317 12.39 -12.71 14.46
N ILE A 318 13.43 -13.54 14.45
CA ILE A 318 13.45 -14.78 13.69
C ILE A 318 12.67 -15.87 14.44
N VAL A 319 11.93 -16.69 13.70
CA VAL A 319 11.21 -17.84 14.23
C VAL A 319 12.16 -18.75 15.02
N ALA A 320 11.72 -19.15 16.22
CA ALA A 320 12.58 -19.87 17.16
C ALA A 320 13.02 -21.24 16.62
N GLY A 321 14.32 -21.38 16.34
CA GLY A 321 14.92 -22.61 15.82
C GLY A 321 15.18 -22.60 14.31
N GLU A 322 14.70 -21.57 13.61
CA GLU A 322 14.94 -21.35 12.19
C GLU A 322 16.05 -20.31 11.96
N THR A 323 16.40 -20.09 10.68
CA THR A 323 17.42 -19.13 10.29
C THR A 323 17.03 -18.40 9.01
N PHE A 324 17.13 -17.07 9.04
CA PHE A 324 16.99 -16.25 7.85
C PHE A 324 18.29 -16.20 7.05
N SER A 325 18.20 -16.30 5.71
CA SER A 325 19.33 -16.04 4.82
C SER A 325 18.93 -15.54 3.44
N ILE A 326 19.75 -14.66 2.86
CA ILE A 326 19.63 -14.28 1.44
C ILE A 326 20.32 -15.34 0.58
N TYR A 327 19.62 -15.87 -0.42
CA TYR A 327 20.09 -16.89 -1.35
C TYR A 327 20.82 -16.29 -2.56
N GLN A 328 20.28 -15.24 -3.17
CA GLN A 328 20.94 -14.46 -4.22
C GLN A 328 20.70 -12.97 -4.02
N ALA A 329 21.57 -12.12 -4.57
CA ALA A 329 21.44 -10.68 -4.41
C ALA A 329 21.94 -9.92 -5.65
N THR A 330 21.29 -8.79 -5.93
CA THR A 330 21.71 -7.81 -6.93
C THR A 330 21.83 -6.45 -6.25
N SER A 331 22.95 -5.78 -6.43
CA SER A 331 23.28 -4.55 -5.69
C SER A 331 23.60 -3.38 -6.60
N GLY A 332 23.33 -2.17 -6.13
CA GLY A 332 23.65 -0.94 -6.88
C GLY A 332 22.67 -0.65 -8.01
N LEU A 333 21.43 -1.12 -7.88
CA LEU A 333 20.30 -0.74 -8.73
C LEU A 333 20.07 0.76 -8.61
N THR A 334 19.78 1.44 -9.72
CA THR A 334 19.50 2.88 -9.73
C THR A 334 18.08 3.12 -10.19
N VAL A 335 17.22 3.49 -9.25
CA VAL A 335 15.81 3.80 -9.52
C VAL A 335 15.70 5.26 -9.92
N SER A 336 14.88 5.51 -10.94
CA SER A 336 14.51 6.86 -11.40
C SER A 336 12.99 6.96 -11.48
N ALA A 337 12.44 8.15 -11.27
CA ALA A 337 11.01 8.37 -11.34
C ALA A 337 10.44 7.96 -12.72
N GLY A 338 9.34 7.20 -12.72
CA GLY A 338 8.63 6.72 -13.90
C GLY A 338 9.44 5.74 -14.77
N ALA A 339 10.38 5.00 -14.17
CA ALA A 339 11.20 4.01 -14.87
C ALA A 339 11.28 2.69 -14.11
N ASP A 340 11.26 1.61 -14.88
CA ASP A 340 11.40 0.24 -14.40
C ASP A 340 12.88 -0.10 -14.26
N THR A 341 13.23 -0.78 -13.17
CA THR A 341 14.58 -1.26 -12.88
C THR A 341 14.56 -2.78 -12.75
N ASP A 342 15.09 -3.49 -13.74
CA ASP A 342 15.09 -4.96 -13.74
C ASP A 342 16.22 -5.56 -12.89
N ALA A 343 15.89 -6.58 -12.09
CA ALA A 343 16.84 -7.37 -11.32
C ALA A 343 16.42 -8.85 -11.21
N ASN A 344 17.01 -9.70 -12.05
CA ASN A 344 16.64 -11.12 -12.16
C ASN A 344 17.56 -12.05 -11.34
N PHE A 345 17.04 -13.22 -10.95
CA PHE A 345 17.71 -14.25 -10.14
C PHE A 345 17.63 -15.66 -10.78
#